data_AF-V9XKD9-F1
#
_entry.id   AF-V9XKD9-F1
#
_cell.length_a   1.000
_cell.length_b   1.000
_cell.length_c   1.000
_cell.angle_alpha   90.00
_cell.angle_beta   90.00
_cell.angle_gamma   90.00
#
_symmetry.space_group_name_H-M   'P 1'
#
loop_
_entity.id
_entity.type
_entity.pdbx_description
1 polymer ?
#
loop_
_entity_poly.entity_id
_entity_poly.type
_entity_poly.pdbx_seq_one_letter_code
_entity_poly.pdbx_strand_id
1 'polypeptide(L)'
;MSHHDLDSHTIRQILLAADSDDVHRLATSTPPTSIERQWNRLRPLLTTNLRVEYVGASAEDVAVAEDATCPWPAEVRELYRHVAAADDRRGMLLLPPGFELLSLERVVRVHALWQRLAREQMHEAGDGIAEEMAQPAGSPTAIMLPGFIPFARRDADTLFVDTRYGPLHASVNLWPDQDWVHRLPLWRSLSAMLDNLASCLERNAPMAMRMSEWARYQPYIEDDRLVWEPVP
;
A
#
# COMPACT_ATOMS: atom_id res chain seq x y z
N MET A 1 11.19 19.87 8.01
CA MET A 1 9.77 20.28 7.97
C MET A 1 8.96 19.05 8.37
N SER A 2 8.21 19.12 9.48
CA SER A 2 7.44 17.96 9.97
C SER A 2 6.34 17.61 8.97
N HIS A 3 6.25 16.34 8.58
CA HIS A 3 5.27 15.76 7.66
C HIS A 3 3.80 15.80 8.15
N HIS A 4 3.43 16.72 9.05
CA HIS A 4 2.23 16.51 9.88
C HIS A 4 0.91 17.03 9.32
N ASP A 5 0.89 18.08 8.49
CA ASP A 5 -0.37 18.64 7.99
C ASP A 5 -0.39 18.64 6.46
N LEU A 6 -0.73 17.48 5.89
CA LEU A 6 -1.15 17.41 4.50
C LEU A 6 -2.51 18.13 4.38
N ASP A 7 -2.50 19.39 3.96
CA ASP A 7 -3.73 20.18 3.84
C ASP A 7 -4.48 19.91 2.53
N SER A 8 -5.79 20.20 2.53
CA SER A 8 -6.67 20.00 1.38
C SER A 8 -6.29 20.84 0.14
N HIS A 9 -5.61 21.97 0.33
CA HIS A 9 -5.18 22.81 -0.80
C HIS A 9 -4.06 22.13 -1.58
N THR A 10 -3.06 21.61 -0.86
CA THR A 10 -1.94 20.84 -1.40
C THR A 10 -2.43 19.60 -2.15
N ILE A 11 -3.38 18.86 -1.58
CA ILE A 11 -3.95 17.67 -2.23
C ILE A 11 -4.68 18.04 -3.53
N ARG A 12 -5.47 19.13 -3.55
CA ARG A 12 -6.17 19.58 -4.77
C ARG A 12 -5.23 19.94 -5.91
N GLN A 13 -4.03 20.44 -5.62
CA GLN A 13 -3.05 20.75 -6.66
C GLN A 13 -2.48 19.50 -7.32
N ILE A 14 -2.42 18.38 -6.59
CA ILE A 14 -1.96 17.08 -7.10
C ILE A 14 -3.12 16.36 -7.81
N LEU A 15 -4.32 16.44 -7.24
CA LEU A 15 -5.49 15.66 -7.64
C LEU A 15 -6.58 16.57 -8.20
N LEU A 16 -6.31 17.12 -9.38
CA LEU A 16 -7.14 18.15 -10.01
C LEU A 16 -8.58 17.68 -10.29
N ALA A 17 -8.79 16.39 -10.49
CA ALA A 17 -10.09 15.79 -10.80
C ALA A 17 -10.81 15.20 -9.57
N ALA A 18 -10.20 15.23 -8.37
CA ALA A 18 -10.83 14.71 -7.16
C ALA A 18 -11.88 15.68 -6.61
N ASP A 19 -13.00 15.16 -6.12
CA ASP A 19 -14.02 15.97 -5.48
C ASP A 19 -13.56 16.52 -4.11
N SER A 20 -14.29 17.51 -3.59
CA SER A 20 -13.89 18.19 -2.36
C SER A 20 -14.00 17.32 -1.10
N ASP A 21 -14.95 16.40 -1.06
CA ASP A 21 -15.14 15.49 0.07
C ASP A 21 -14.03 14.45 0.08
N ASP A 22 -13.64 13.98 -1.09
CA ASP A 22 -12.54 13.04 -1.32
C ASP A 22 -11.19 13.63 -0.91
N VAL A 23 -10.93 14.87 -1.31
CA VAL A 23 -9.76 15.63 -0.84
C VAL A 23 -9.80 15.82 0.68
N HIS A 24 -10.95 16.17 1.25
CA HIS A 24 -11.08 16.38 2.69
C HIS A 24 -10.87 15.08 3.48
N ARG A 25 -11.42 13.96 2.98
CA ARG A 25 -11.20 12.63 3.55
C ARG A 25 -9.72 12.26 3.56
N LEU A 26 -9.01 12.45 2.45
CA LEU A 26 -7.57 12.18 2.42
C LEU A 26 -6.81 13.16 3.33
N ALA A 27 -7.19 14.44 3.40
CA ALA A 27 -6.58 15.46 4.28
C ALA A 27 -6.85 15.25 5.78
N THR A 28 -7.84 14.43 6.13
CA THR A 28 -8.18 14.09 7.53
C THR A 28 -7.93 12.62 7.88
N SER A 29 -7.52 11.80 6.92
CA SER A 29 -7.15 10.40 7.15
C SER A 29 -5.98 10.24 8.12
N THR A 30 -5.80 9.04 8.64
CA THR A 30 -4.71 8.69 9.56
C THR A 30 -3.35 9.15 9.03
N PRO A 31 -2.61 9.96 9.81
CA PRO A 31 -1.29 10.45 9.40
C PRO A 31 -0.25 9.32 9.47
N PRO A 32 0.84 9.42 8.69
CA PRO A 32 1.99 8.53 8.84
C PRO A 32 2.53 8.55 10.27
N THR A 33 2.97 7.38 10.76
CA THR A 33 3.55 7.22 12.09
C THR A 33 4.87 6.44 12.02
N SER A 34 4.88 5.17 12.41
CA SER A 34 6.06 4.29 12.40
C SER A 34 5.63 2.85 12.18
N ILE A 35 6.33 2.13 11.29
CA ILE A 35 6.08 0.70 11.06
C ILE A 35 6.32 -0.10 12.34
N GLU A 36 7.43 0.15 13.02
CA GLU A 36 7.78 -0.54 14.27
C GLU A 36 6.66 -0.42 15.31
N ARG A 37 6.11 0.79 15.51
CA ARG A 37 5.01 1.02 16.45
C ARG A 37 3.78 0.17 16.10
N GLN A 38 3.36 0.20 14.84
CA GLN A 38 2.15 -0.52 14.43
C GLN A 38 2.37 -2.04 14.39
N TRP A 39 3.57 -2.47 14.01
CA TRP A 39 3.93 -3.88 14.06
C TRP A 39 3.94 -4.42 15.49
N ASN A 40 4.42 -3.66 16.47
CA ASN A 40 4.38 -4.07 17.87
C ASN A 40 2.95 -4.21 18.43
N ARG A 41 1.96 -3.52 17.85
CA ARG A 41 0.53 -3.72 18.17
C ARG A 41 -0.04 -4.96 17.48
N LEU A 42 0.29 -5.15 16.20
CA LEU A 42 -0.25 -6.25 15.39
C LEU A 42 0.37 -7.60 15.75
N ARG A 43 1.68 -7.65 15.96
CA ARG A 43 2.41 -8.92 16.14
C ARG A 43 1.80 -9.79 17.25
N PRO A 44 1.53 -9.30 18.48
CA PRO A 44 0.92 -10.14 19.51
C PRO A 44 -0.47 -10.67 19.13
N LEU A 45 -1.30 -9.83 18.50
CA LEU A 45 -2.64 -10.21 18.03
C LEU A 45 -2.55 -11.33 16.98
N LEU A 46 -1.60 -11.20 16.05
CA LEU A 46 -1.43 -12.18 14.98
C LEU A 46 -0.76 -13.46 15.48
N THR A 47 0.30 -13.38 16.30
CA THR A 47 1.03 -14.56 16.77
C THR A 47 0.20 -15.39 17.75
N THR A 48 -0.55 -14.75 18.65
CA THR A 48 -1.33 -15.44 19.68
C THR A 48 -2.50 -16.21 19.06
N ASN A 49 -3.18 -15.59 18.09
CA ASN A 49 -4.40 -16.16 17.55
C ASN A 49 -4.15 -17.02 16.31
N LEU A 50 -3.24 -16.61 15.41
CA LEU A 50 -2.96 -17.36 14.16
C LEU A 50 -1.89 -18.44 14.36
N ARG A 51 -1.16 -18.42 15.48
CA ARG A 51 -0.07 -19.36 15.79
C ARG A 51 0.98 -19.42 14.67
N VAL A 52 1.25 -18.27 14.06
CA VAL A 52 2.30 -18.07 13.06
C VAL A 52 3.34 -17.12 13.64
N GLU A 53 4.61 -17.48 13.49
CA GLU A 53 5.71 -16.57 13.75
C GLU A 53 6.05 -15.80 12.48
N TYR A 54 6.12 -14.47 12.62
CA TYR A 54 6.54 -13.59 11.55
C TYR A 54 8.05 -13.37 11.64
N VAL A 55 8.72 -13.64 10.52
CA VAL A 55 10.17 -13.48 10.39
C VAL A 55 10.42 -12.42 9.32
N GLY A 56 11.27 -11.45 9.67
CA GLY A 56 11.73 -10.43 8.73
C GLY A 56 12.81 -10.93 7.79
N ALA A 57 12.92 -10.26 6.64
CA ALA A 57 14.03 -10.45 5.73
C ALA A 57 15.31 -9.83 6.28
N SER A 58 16.46 -10.34 5.84
CA SER A 58 17.75 -9.74 6.18
C SER A 58 17.88 -8.37 5.50
N ALA A 59 18.74 -7.50 6.04
CA ALA A 59 19.03 -6.21 5.41
C ALA A 59 19.66 -6.35 4.01
N GLU A 60 20.40 -7.45 3.79
CA GLU A 60 21.02 -7.78 2.51
C GLU A 60 19.96 -8.15 1.47
N ASP A 61 19.00 -9.03 1.82
CA ASP A 61 17.92 -9.41 0.90
C ASP A 61 17.05 -8.22 0.51
N VAL A 62 16.76 -7.33 1.47
CA VAL A 62 16.02 -6.09 1.20
C VAL A 62 16.80 -5.18 0.26
N ALA A 63 18.11 -5.03 0.45
CA ALA A 63 18.95 -4.22 -0.43
C ALA A 63 19.02 -4.78 -1.86
N VAL A 64 19.10 -6.11 -2.00
CA VAL A 64 19.06 -6.78 -3.32
C VAL A 64 17.74 -6.52 -4.03
N ALA A 65 16.61 -6.58 -3.32
CA ALA A 65 15.30 -6.31 -3.91
C ALA A 65 15.12 -4.82 -4.29
N GLU A 66 15.63 -3.90 -3.45
CA GLU A 66 15.64 -2.46 -3.72
C GLU A 66 16.47 -2.13 -4.98
N ASP A 67 17.68 -2.68 -5.08
CA ASP A 67 18.56 -2.49 -6.26
C ASP A 67 17.94 -3.04 -7.55
N ALA A 68 17.24 -4.18 -7.47
CA ALA A 68 16.58 -4.80 -8.62
C ALA A 68 15.30 -4.07 -9.08
N THR A 69 14.77 -3.13 -8.30
CA THR A 69 13.49 -2.45 -8.57
C THR A 69 13.67 -0.94 -8.74
N CYS A 70 13.63 -0.20 -7.64
CA CYS A 70 13.91 1.22 -7.54
C CYS A 70 14.23 1.56 -6.07
N PRO A 71 14.70 2.78 -5.74
CA PRO A 71 14.88 3.18 -4.36
C PRO A 71 13.58 3.07 -3.55
N TRP A 72 13.65 2.43 -2.38
CA TRP A 72 12.48 2.17 -1.53
C TRP A 72 12.34 3.26 -0.47
N PRO A 73 11.10 3.68 -0.14
CA PRO A 73 10.84 4.44 1.06
C PRO A 73 11.23 3.66 2.33
N ALA A 74 11.57 4.39 3.39
CA ALA A 74 12.00 3.78 4.66
C ALA A 74 10.97 2.77 5.20
N GLU A 75 9.69 3.10 5.14
CA GLU A 75 8.61 2.24 5.63
C GLU A 75 8.53 0.89 4.87
N VAL A 76 8.86 0.84 3.58
CA VAL A 76 8.87 -0.42 2.82
C VAL A 76 9.98 -1.33 3.33
N ARG A 77 11.19 -0.78 3.49
CA ARG A 77 12.33 -1.54 4.05
C ARG A 77 12.04 -2.01 5.47
N GLU A 78 11.45 -1.16 6.30
CA GLU A 78 11.08 -1.50 7.68
C GLU A 78 10.02 -2.61 7.74
N LEU A 79 8.99 -2.55 6.88
CA LEU A 79 7.98 -3.60 6.80
C LEU A 79 8.61 -4.97 6.52
N TYR A 80 9.48 -5.05 5.51
CA TYR A 80 10.13 -6.32 5.16
C TYR A 80 11.12 -6.83 6.22
N ARG A 81 11.72 -5.95 7.03
CA ARG A 81 12.51 -6.36 8.20
C ARG A 81 11.67 -6.94 9.34
N HIS A 82 10.35 -6.74 9.32
CA HIS A 82 9.43 -7.33 10.27
C HIS A 82 8.72 -8.57 9.73
N VAL A 83 8.43 -8.60 8.42
CA VAL A 83 7.76 -9.72 7.75
C VAL A 83 8.27 -9.86 6.30
N ALA A 84 8.99 -10.95 6.02
CA ALA A 84 9.59 -11.21 4.71
C ALA A 84 8.57 -11.63 3.64
N ALA A 85 7.53 -12.36 4.07
CA ALA A 85 6.44 -12.85 3.25
C ALA A 85 5.28 -13.29 4.15
N ALA A 86 4.09 -13.35 3.57
CA ALA A 86 2.96 -14.07 4.13
C ALA A 86 3.01 -15.56 3.70
N ASP A 87 2.63 -16.49 4.57
CA ASP A 87 2.39 -17.91 4.21
C ASP A 87 0.97 -18.04 3.63
N ASP A 88 0.92 -18.33 2.32
CA ASP A 88 -0.30 -18.49 1.53
C ASP A 88 -1.19 -19.64 2.04
N ARG A 89 -0.61 -20.65 2.71
CA ARG A 89 -1.33 -21.84 3.18
C ARG A 89 -2.19 -21.60 4.43
N ARG A 90 -2.04 -20.45 5.10
CA ARG A 90 -2.78 -20.12 6.34
C ARG A 90 -3.65 -18.87 6.24
N GLY A 91 -3.98 -18.42 5.02
CA GLY A 91 -4.86 -17.27 4.83
C GLY A 91 -4.27 -15.97 5.40
N MET A 92 -2.96 -15.78 5.22
CA MET A 92 -2.24 -14.62 5.73
C MET A 92 -2.50 -13.38 4.88
N LEU A 93 -3.74 -12.91 4.96
CA LEU A 93 -4.23 -11.68 4.36
C LEU A 93 -4.09 -10.54 5.34
N LEU A 94 -2.83 -10.29 5.75
CA LEU A 94 -2.47 -9.27 6.73
C LEU A 94 -2.90 -7.88 6.26
N LEU A 95 -3.11 -7.69 4.95
CA LEU A 95 -3.35 -6.40 4.37
C LEU A 95 -4.79 -6.22 3.89
N PRO A 96 -5.38 -5.03 4.03
CA PRO A 96 -6.81 -4.85 3.89
C PRO A 96 -7.28 -4.66 2.44
N PRO A 97 -8.48 -5.16 2.07
CA PRO A 97 -9.13 -6.35 2.60
C PRO A 97 -8.64 -7.58 1.83
N GLY A 98 -8.03 -8.53 2.54
CA GLY A 98 -7.73 -9.81 1.90
C GLY A 98 -6.48 -9.83 1.00
N PHE A 99 -5.51 -8.92 1.19
CA PHE A 99 -4.28 -8.87 0.40
C PHE A 99 -3.16 -9.68 1.03
N GLU A 100 -2.53 -10.52 0.21
CA GLU A 100 -1.34 -11.29 0.55
C GLU A 100 -0.09 -10.40 0.40
N LEU A 101 0.75 -10.33 1.44
CA LEU A 101 2.06 -9.67 1.32
C LEU A 101 2.97 -10.48 0.38
N LEU A 102 3.48 -9.83 -0.65
CA LEU A 102 4.40 -10.44 -1.61
C LEU A 102 5.75 -10.72 -0.93
N SER A 103 6.37 -11.87 -1.24
CA SER A 103 7.78 -12.06 -0.92
C SER A 103 8.66 -11.10 -1.73
N LEU A 104 9.87 -10.80 -1.25
CA LEU A 104 10.84 -9.95 -1.97
C LEU A 104 11.06 -10.42 -3.43
N GLU A 105 11.18 -11.73 -3.66
CA GLU A 105 11.30 -12.30 -5.00
C GLU A 105 10.07 -12.02 -5.88
N ARG A 106 8.86 -12.07 -5.30
CA ARG A 106 7.62 -11.72 -6.00
C ARG A 106 7.54 -10.22 -6.28
N VAL A 107 8.01 -9.36 -5.37
CA VAL A 107 8.12 -7.90 -5.62
C VAL A 107 8.95 -7.64 -6.87
N VAL A 108 10.17 -8.20 -6.93
CA VAL A 108 11.07 -8.03 -8.07
C VAL A 108 10.44 -8.51 -9.37
N ARG A 109 9.82 -9.70 -9.37
CA ARG A 109 9.15 -10.25 -10.57
C ARG A 109 7.98 -9.39 -11.04
N VAL A 110 7.12 -8.95 -10.13
CA VAL A 110 5.94 -8.13 -10.47
C VAL A 110 6.40 -6.76 -10.97
N HIS A 111 7.39 -6.15 -10.32
CA HIS A 111 7.98 -4.88 -10.76
C HIS A 111 8.58 -4.97 -12.17
N ALA A 112 9.37 -6.01 -12.45
CA ALA A 112 9.94 -6.23 -13.78
C ALA A 112 8.86 -6.43 -14.87
N LEU A 113 7.78 -7.14 -14.54
CA LEU A 113 6.62 -7.28 -15.43
C LEU A 113 5.97 -5.91 -15.70
N TRP A 114 5.75 -5.11 -14.66
CA TRP A 114 5.16 -3.77 -14.77
C TRP A 114 6.00 -2.84 -15.64
N GLN A 115 7.32 -2.84 -15.45
CA GLN A 115 8.22 -2.07 -16.30
C GLN A 115 8.14 -2.48 -17.77
N ARG A 116 8.02 -3.79 -18.05
CA ARG A 116 7.88 -4.28 -19.42
C ARG A 116 6.56 -3.79 -20.03
N LEU A 117 5.45 -3.95 -19.33
CA LEU A 117 4.13 -3.50 -19.79
C LEU A 117 4.08 -1.99 -20.02
N ALA A 118 4.67 -1.20 -19.12
CA ALA A 118 4.74 0.25 -19.28
C ALA A 118 5.55 0.66 -20.52
N ARG A 119 6.67 -0.02 -20.79
CA ARG A 119 7.47 0.22 -22.00
C ARG A 119 6.71 -0.15 -23.27
N GLU A 120 6.01 -1.29 -23.28
CA GLU A 120 5.19 -1.72 -24.41
C GLU A 120 4.06 -0.71 -24.70
N GLN A 121 3.33 -0.29 -23.67
CA GLN A 121 2.24 0.68 -23.79
C GLN A 121 2.72 2.07 -24.25
N MET A 122 3.89 2.51 -23.79
CA MET A 122 4.44 3.83 -24.13
C MET A 122 5.19 3.86 -25.46
N HIS A 123 5.76 2.74 -25.92
CA HIS A 123 6.31 2.64 -27.28
C HIS A 123 5.25 2.91 -28.34
N GLU A 124 4.00 2.55 -28.07
CA GLU A 124 2.86 2.82 -28.94
C GLU A 124 2.36 4.28 -28.85
N ALA A 125 2.64 4.99 -27.74
CA ALA A 125 2.14 6.33 -27.44
C ALA A 125 3.16 7.48 -27.59
N GLY A 126 4.46 7.18 -27.72
CA GLY A 126 5.57 8.15 -27.67
C GLY A 126 6.08 8.34 -26.24
N ASP A 127 7.40 8.41 -26.06
CA ASP A 127 8.07 8.33 -24.75
C ASP A 127 7.57 9.34 -23.69
N GLY A 128 6.82 8.85 -22.69
CA GLY A 128 6.25 9.67 -21.60
C GLY A 128 6.58 9.21 -20.16
N ILE A 129 7.29 8.09 -19.97
CA ILE A 129 7.55 7.54 -18.61
C ILE A 129 8.30 8.55 -17.73
N ALA A 130 9.28 9.27 -18.29
CA ALA A 130 10.04 10.26 -17.54
C ALA A 130 9.16 11.44 -17.10
N GLU A 131 8.22 11.87 -17.93
CA GLU A 131 7.28 12.96 -17.63
C GLU A 131 6.27 12.54 -16.56
N GLU A 132 5.77 11.30 -16.63
CA GLU A 132 4.88 10.71 -15.62
C GLU A 132 5.59 10.50 -14.28
N MET A 133 6.85 10.06 -14.31
CA MET A 133 7.72 9.96 -13.12
C MET A 133 8.06 11.33 -12.53
N ALA A 134 8.03 12.39 -13.34
CA ALA A 134 8.21 13.75 -12.91
C ALA A 134 6.90 14.38 -12.38
N GLN A 135 5.76 13.69 -12.39
CA GLN A 135 4.58 14.15 -11.67
C GLN A 135 4.73 13.90 -10.17
N PRO A 136 4.11 14.73 -9.30
CA PRO A 136 4.07 14.47 -7.87
C PRO A 136 3.44 13.10 -7.56
N ALA A 137 3.88 12.44 -6.50
CA ALA A 137 3.24 11.23 -5.98
C ALA A 137 1.75 11.47 -5.72
N GLY A 138 0.97 10.42 -5.94
CA GLY A 138 -0.49 10.48 -5.94
C GLY A 138 -1.10 10.99 -7.24
N SER A 139 -0.36 11.66 -8.12
CA SER A 139 -0.93 12.13 -9.40
C SER A 139 -1.45 10.94 -10.23
N PRO A 140 -2.66 11.05 -10.82
CA PRO A 140 -3.23 10.03 -11.69
C PRO A 140 -2.28 9.61 -12.80
N THR A 141 -2.26 8.31 -13.12
CA THR A 141 -1.52 7.80 -14.27
C THR A 141 -2.18 6.55 -14.83
N ALA A 142 -2.18 6.41 -16.15
CA ALA A 142 -2.73 5.27 -16.88
C ALA A 142 -1.73 4.11 -17.03
N ILE A 143 -0.50 4.29 -16.53
CA ILE A 143 0.60 3.34 -16.72
C ILE A 143 1.24 2.94 -15.40
N MET A 144 1.88 1.77 -15.43
CA MET A 144 2.56 1.21 -14.27
C MET A 144 3.99 1.73 -14.18
N LEU A 145 4.18 2.79 -13.41
CA LEU A 145 5.45 3.50 -13.38
C LEU A 145 6.57 2.69 -12.72
N PRO A 146 7.83 2.83 -13.18
CA PRO A 146 8.99 2.21 -12.53
C PRO A 146 9.18 2.60 -11.06
N GLY A 147 8.63 3.74 -10.63
CA GLY A 147 8.61 4.17 -9.23
C GLY A 147 7.47 3.59 -8.39
N PHE A 148 6.73 2.59 -8.87
CA PHE A 148 5.70 1.92 -8.08
C PHE A 148 6.23 0.60 -7.54
N ILE A 149 6.26 0.46 -6.21
CA ILE A 149 6.72 -0.78 -5.56
C ILE A 149 5.52 -1.65 -5.19
N PRO A 150 5.25 -2.76 -5.91
CA PRO A 150 4.21 -3.71 -5.52
C PRO A 150 4.60 -4.36 -4.20
N PHE A 151 3.67 -4.47 -3.26
CA PHE A 151 3.96 -5.12 -1.98
C PHE A 151 2.87 -6.11 -1.54
N ALA A 152 1.66 -6.02 -2.08
CA ALA A 152 0.61 -6.96 -1.73
C ALA A 152 -0.30 -7.26 -2.91
N ARG A 153 -0.92 -8.44 -2.94
CA ARG A 153 -1.80 -8.85 -4.05
C ARG A 153 -3.02 -9.63 -3.58
N ARG A 154 -4.14 -9.44 -4.29
CA ARG A 154 -5.38 -10.20 -4.19
C ARG A 154 -5.94 -10.38 -5.59
N ASP A 155 -5.98 -11.62 -6.10
CA ASP A 155 -6.43 -11.91 -7.47
C ASP A 155 -5.67 -11.09 -8.54
N ALA A 156 -6.38 -10.19 -9.24
CA ALA A 156 -5.82 -9.26 -10.22
C ALA A 156 -5.35 -7.93 -9.59
N ASP A 157 -5.76 -7.66 -8.36
CA ASP A 157 -5.48 -6.43 -7.64
C ASP A 157 -4.14 -6.49 -6.92
N THR A 158 -3.37 -5.42 -6.99
CA THR A 158 -2.05 -5.29 -6.39
C THR A 158 -1.95 -3.95 -5.67
N LEU A 159 -1.65 -3.98 -4.37
CA LEU A 159 -1.26 -2.78 -3.65
C LEU A 159 0.20 -2.44 -3.95
N PHE A 160 0.46 -1.16 -4.16
CA PHE A 160 1.79 -0.62 -4.40
C PHE A 160 2.03 0.66 -3.60
N VAL A 161 3.31 0.96 -3.40
CA VAL A 161 3.78 2.22 -2.82
C VAL A 161 4.27 3.13 -3.95
N ASP A 162 3.79 4.37 -3.96
CA ASP A 162 4.22 5.39 -4.91
C ASP A 162 5.50 6.08 -4.42
N THR A 163 6.62 5.90 -5.13
CA THR A 163 7.92 6.48 -4.76
C THR A 163 8.23 7.79 -5.48
N ARG A 164 7.31 8.35 -6.28
CA ARG A 164 7.49 9.69 -6.86
C ARG A 164 7.65 10.72 -5.76
N TYR A 165 8.20 11.88 -6.11
CA TYR A 165 8.45 12.93 -5.13
C TYR A 165 7.15 13.64 -4.69
N GLY A 166 7.21 14.39 -3.59
CA GLY A 166 6.13 15.29 -3.19
C GLY A 166 5.37 14.86 -1.94
N PRO A 167 4.29 15.58 -1.58
CA PRO A 167 3.60 15.42 -0.30
C PRO A 167 2.98 14.04 -0.04
N LEU A 168 2.64 13.32 -1.11
CA LEU A 168 2.09 11.96 -1.05
C LEU A 168 3.13 10.87 -1.36
N HIS A 169 4.43 11.20 -1.26
CA HIS A 169 5.50 10.22 -1.37
C HIS A 169 5.31 9.10 -0.35
N ALA A 170 5.52 7.86 -0.79
CA ALA A 170 5.31 6.63 -0.03
C ALA A 170 3.83 6.30 0.30
N SER A 171 2.88 6.95 -0.38
CA SER A 171 1.46 6.61 -0.24
C SER A 171 1.11 5.26 -0.85
N VAL A 172 0.09 4.61 -0.28
CA VAL A 172 -0.35 3.28 -0.68
C VAL A 172 -1.51 3.39 -1.66
N ASN A 173 -1.41 2.64 -2.74
CA ASN A 173 -2.26 2.68 -3.91
C ASN A 173 -2.59 1.24 -4.36
N LEU A 174 -3.66 1.06 -5.13
CA LEU A 174 -4.15 -0.18 -5.76
C LEU A 174 -3.94 -0.22 -7.29
N TRP A 175 -3.77 -1.39 -7.89
CA TRP A 175 -3.85 -1.56 -9.34
C TRP A 175 -4.43 -2.93 -9.73
N PRO A 176 -5.22 -3.09 -10.79
CA PRO A 176 -5.76 -2.04 -11.66
C PRO A 176 -6.85 -1.26 -10.92
N ASP A 177 -6.92 0.04 -11.20
CA ASP A 177 -8.03 0.86 -10.74
C ASP A 177 -8.78 1.33 -11.99
N GLN A 178 -10.05 0.93 -12.11
CA GLN A 178 -10.87 1.23 -13.27
C GLN A 178 -11.17 2.73 -13.41
N ASP A 179 -10.95 3.52 -12.34
CA ASP A 179 -11.19 4.97 -12.30
C ASP A 179 -9.93 5.77 -11.92
N TRP A 180 -8.82 5.45 -12.59
CA TRP A 180 -7.50 6.00 -12.28
C TRP A 180 -7.40 7.54 -12.37
N VAL A 181 -8.32 8.22 -13.07
CA VAL A 181 -8.34 9.68 -13.23
C VAL A 181 -8.79 10.40 -11.94
N HIS A 182 -9.72 9.81 -11.19
CA HIS A 182 -10.26 10.37 -9.95
C HIS A 182 -9.57 9.82 -8.69
N ARG A 183 -8.34 9.35 -8.87
CA ARG A 183 -7.72 8.44 -7.91
C ARG A 183 -6.97 9.17 -6.80
N LEU A 184 -7.38 8.88 -5.58
CA LEU A 184 -6.66 9.20 -4.36
C LEU A 184 -5.89 7.96 -3.88
N PRO A 185 -4.74 8.14 -3.22
CA PRO A 185 -4.16 7.09 -2.41
C PRO A 185 -5.17 6.51 -1.42
N LEU A 186 -5.10 5.19 -1.23
CA LEU A 186 -5.93 4.48 -0.24
C LEU A 186 -5.50 4.84 1.18
N TRP A 187 -4.18 4.94 1.39
CA TRP A 187 -3.58 5.41 2.63
C TRP A 187 -2.41 6.34 2.35
N ARG A 188 -2.17 7.27 3.26
CA ARG A 188 -1.04 8.21 3.16
C ARG A 188 0.33 7.53 3.26
N SER A 189 0.40 6.37 3.90
CA SER A 189 1.62 5.58 4.06
C SER A 189 1.29 4.15 4.50
N LEU A 190 2.31 3.27 4.52
CA LEU A 190 2.17 1.91 5.06
C LEU A 190 1.88 1.94 6.56
N SER A 191 2.54 2.82 7.32
CA SER A 191 2.29 2.95 8.76
C SER A 191 0.87 3.43 9.07
N ALA A 192 0.28 4.31 8.26
CA ALA A 192 -1.11 4.71 8.40
C ALA A 192 -2.08 3.54 8.12
N MET A 193 -1.80 2.72 7.10
CA MET A 193 -2.56 1.51 6.80
C MET A 193 -2.49 0.49 7.96
N LEU A 194 -1.30 0.24 8.50
CA LEU A 194 -1.12 -0.68 9.64
C LEU A 194 -1.77 -0.15 10.93
N ASP A 195 -1.77 1.17 11.17
CA ASP A 195 -2.48 1.78 12.29
C ASP A 195 -3.99 1.55 12.21
N ASN A 196 -4.56 1.72 11.01
CA ASN A 196 -5.97 1.44 10.77
C ASN A 196 -6.28 -0.04 11.03
N LEU A 197 -5.49 -0.96 10.49
CA LEU A 197 -5.66 -2.39 10.74
C LEU A 197 -5.60 -2.73 12.23
N ALA A 198 -4.58 -2.25 12.93
CA ALA A 198 -4.40 -2.49 14.36
C ALA A 198 -5.60 -1.97 15.16
N SER A 199 -6.03 -0.75 14.86
CA SER A 199 -7.17 -0.13 15.53
C SER A 199 -8.49 -0.86 15.26
N CYS A 200 -8.68 -1.42 14.07
CA CYS A 200 -9.87 -2.20 13.72
C CYS A 200 -9.90 -3.54 14.48
N LEU A 201 -8.78 -4.25 14.53
CA LEU A 201 -8.65 -5.49 15.29
C LEU A 201 -8.84 -5.27 16.79
N GLU A 202 -8.24 -4.22 17.35
CA GLU A 202 -8.36 -3.90 18.79
C GLU A 202 -9.78 -3.53 19.20
N ARG A 203 -10.55 -2.90 18.30
CA ARG A 203 -11.92 -2.42 18.58
C ARG A 203 -13.01 -3.34 18.08
N ASN A 204 -12.65 -4.40 17.34
CA ASN A 204 -13.58 -5.23 16.59
C ASN A 204 -14.52 -4.37 15.72
N ALA A 205 -13.94 -3.53 14.87
CA ALA A 205 -14.65 -2.52 14.08
C ALA A 205 -14.32 -2.63 12.58
N PRO A 206 -15.23 -2.19 11.69
CA PRO A 206 -14.96 -2.11 10.25
C PRO A 206 -13.80 -1.17 9.95
N MET A 207 -13.05 -1.47 8.90
CA MET A 207 -11.96 -0.61 8.48
C MET A 207 -12.48 0.56 7.63
N ALA A 208 -12.17 1.77 8.08
CA ALA A 208 -12.43 2.98 7.30
C ALA A 208 -11.53 3.00 6.06
N MET A 209 -12.04 2.45 4.95
CA MET A 209 -11.38 2.43 3.65
C MET A 209 -12.09 3.38 2.69
N ARG A 210 -11.34 4.00 1.76
CA ARG A 210 -11.92 4.92 0.77
C ARG A 210 -12.90 4.23 -0.17
N MET A 211 -12.52 3.05 -0.67
CA MET A 211 -13.34 2.29 -1.60
C MET A 211 -14.60 1.83 -0.88
N SER A 212 -15.77 2.29 -1.36
CA SER A 212 -17.07 2.05 -0.73
C SER A 212 -17.39 0.57 -0.56
N GLU A 213 -16.95 -0.25 -1.52
CA GLU A 213 -17.05 -1.72 -1.44
C GLU A 213 -16.22 -2.29 -0.29
N TRP A 214 -15.05 -1.70 -0.02
CA TRP A 214 -14.14 -2.17 1.03
C TRP A 214 -14.43 -1.56 2.40
N ALA A 215 -15.07 -0.39 2.45
CA ALA A 215 -15.39 0.32 3.69
C ALA A 215 -16.31 -0.47 4.65
N ARG A 216 -16.95 -1.53 4.14
CA ARG A 216 -17.79 -2.44 4.93
C ARG A 216 -17.03 -3.63 5.48
N TYR A 217 -15.76 -3.84 5.13
CA TYR A 217 -15.04 -5.02 5.58
C TYR A 217 -14.50 -4.83 6.99
N GLN A 218 -14.79 -5.80 7.84
CA GLN A 218 -14.28 -5.90 9.20
C GLN A 218 -13.28 -7.05 9.30
N PRO A 219 -12.05 -6.79 9.79
CA PRO A 219 -11.12 -7.85 10.13
C PRO A 219 -11.49 -8.44 11.49
N TYR A 220 -11.56 -9.76 11.57
CA TYR A 220 -11.63 -10.49 12.84
C TYR A 220 -10.88 -11.81 12.71
N ILE A 221 -10.62 -12.43 13.86
CA ILE A 221 -9.87 -13.68 13.90
C ILE A 221 -10.85 -14.81 14.18
N GLU A 222 -10.89 -15.78 13.26
CA GLU A 222 -11.70 -16.98 13.36
C GLU A 222 -10.75 -18.18 13.29
N ASP A 223 -10.83 -19.05 14.30
CA ASP A 223 -9.92 -20.17 14.51
C ASP A 223 -8.44 -19.75 14.46
N ASP A 224 -7.76 -20.00 13.35
CA ASP A 224 -6.35 -19.71 13.09
C ASP A 224 -6.15 -18.79 11.88
N ARG A 225 -7.18 -18.02 11.48
CA ARG A 225 -7.19 -17.19 10.27
C ARG A 225 -7.66 -15.77 10.54
N LEU A 226 -7.06 -14.82 9.81
CA LEU A 226 -7.58 -13.45 9.71
C LEU A 226 -8.64 -13.43 8.61
N VAL A 227 -9.89 -13.22 9.00
CA VAL A 227 -11.03 -13.16 8.10
C VAL A 227 -11.46 -11.71 7.89
N TRP A 228 -11.91 -11.42 6.67
CA TRP A 228 -12.47 -10.14 6.27
C TRP A 228 -13.89 -10.36 5.81
N GLU A 229 -14.88 -9.93 6.59
CA GLU A 229 -16.30 -10.02 6.20
C GLU A 229 -16.93 -8.65 6.00
N PRO A 230 -17.84 -8.50 5.04
CA PRO A 230 -18.68 -7.31 4.93
C PRO A 230 -19.67 -7.27 6.10
N VAL A 231 -19.63 -6.22 6.90
CA VAL A 231 -20.73 -5.91 7.83
C VAL A 231 -21.94 -5.33 7.09
N PRO A 232 -23.17 -5.65 7.53
CA PRO A 232 -24.41 -5.14 6.94
C PRO A 232 -24.49 -3.62 6.83
#